data_AF-A0A2U1LN26-F1
#
_entry.id   AF-A0A2U1LN26-F1
#
_cell.length_a   1.000
_cell.length_b   1.000
_cell.length_c   1.000
_cell.angle_alpha   90.00
_cell.angle_beta   90.00
_cell.angle_gamma   90.00
#
_symmetry.space_group_name_H-M   'P 1'
#
loop_
_entity.id
_entity.type
_entity.pdbx_description
1 polymer ?
#
loop_
_entity_poly.entity_id
_entity_poly.type
_entity_poly.pdbx_seq_one_letter_code
_entity_poly.pdbx_strand_id
1 'polypeptide(L)'
;MASMVWFQCVFAAIALILLAGSLLGRMNIKAWMAFVPLWLTFSYTVGAFSLWGGGFLFHWGVMDYSGGYVIHLSSGVAGFTAAYWLRPK
;
A
#
# COMPACT_ATOMS: atom_id res chain seq x y z
N MET A 1 9.25 17.03 12.84
CA MET A 1 9.70 15.81 12.11
C MET A 1 8.95 14.57 12.58
N ALA A 2 8.95 14.24 13.87
CA ALA A 2 8.23 13.06 14.40
C ALA A 2 6.72 13.02 14.06
N SER A 3 6.04 14.16 14.06
CA SER A 3 4.61 14.27 13.69
C SER A 3 4.32 13.82 12.25
N MET A 4 5.14 14.26 11.29
CA MET A 4 4.98 13.89 9.88
C MET A 4 5.31 12.41 9.63
N VAL A 5 6.34 11.90 10.30
CA VAL A 5 6.67 10.46 10.26
C VAL A 5 5.50 9.65 10.79
N TRP A 6 4.95 10.01 11.95
CA TRP A 6 3.80 9.33 12.53
C TRP A 6 2.57 9.37 11.61
N PHE A 7 2.27 10.54 11.03
CA PHE A 7 1.18 10.70 10.08
C PHE A 7 1.30 9.74 8.89
N GLN A 8 2.48 9.67 8.27
CA GLN A 8 2.74 8.76 7.15
C GLN A 8 2.75 7.28 7.56
N CYS A 9 3.22 6.96 8.77
CA CYS A 9 3.14 5.61 9.31
C CYS A 9 1.68 5.11 9.42
N VAL A 10 0.75 5.98 9.83
CA VAL A 10 -0.67 5.62 9.90
C VAL A 10 -1.25 5.37 8.50
N PHE A 11 -0.89 6.18 7.51
CA PHE A 11 -1.30 5.96 6.10
C PHE A 11 -0.81 4.62 5.55
N ALA A 12 0.45 4.29 5.86
CA ALA A 12 1.06 3.01 5.49
C ALA A 12 0.31 1.82 6.12
N ALA A 13 -0.05 1.93 7.40
CA ALA A 13 -0.83 0.91 8.10
C ALA A 13 -2.24 0.75 7.51
N ILE A 14 -2.94 1.84 7.20
CA ILE A 14 -4.28 1.79 6.60
C ILE A 14 -4.24 1.11 5.22
N ALA A 15 -3.24 1.41 4.38
CA ALA A 15 -3.09 0.77 3.07
C ALA A 15 -2.98 -0.77 3.17
N LEU A 16 -2.21 -1.26 4.15
CA LEU A 16 -2.09 -2.70 4.42
C LEU A 16 -3.40 -3.31 4.90
N ILE A 17 -4.14 -2.62 5.77
CA ILE A 17 -5.44 -3.11 6.28
C ILE A 17 -6.48 -3.19 5.16
N LEU A 18 -6.53 -2.21 4.26
CA LEU A 18 -7.40 -2.23 3.08
C LEU A 18 -7.09 -3.43 2.18
N LEU A 19 -5.80 -3.68 1.92
CA LEU A 19 -5.36 -4.85 1.16
C LEU A 19 -5.73 -6.15 1.89
N ALA A 20 -5.50 -6.23 3.21
CA ALA A 20 -5.79 -7.41 4.03
C ALA A 20 -7.25 -7.88 3.90
N GLY A 21 -8.19 -6.94 3.78
CA GLY A 21 -9.61 -7.23 3.60
C GLY A 21 -9.89 -8.17 2.41
N SER A 22 -9.14 -8.04 1.32
CA SER A 22 -9.27 -8.90 0.13
C SER A 22 -8.71 -10.32 0.32
N LEU A 23 -7.82 -10.51 1.29
CA LEU A 23 -7.10 -11.77 1.53
C LEU A 23 -7.62 -12.53 2.76
N LEU A 24 -8.67 -12.02 3.41
CA LEU A 24 -9.23 -12.59 4.64
C LEU A 24 -9.56 -14.07 4.48
N GLY A 25 -8.85 -14.89 5.26
CA GLY A 25 -8.87 -16.36 5.29
C GLY A 25 -8.52 -17.06 3.97
N ARG A 26 -7.92 -16.36 3.01
CA ARG A 26 -7.24 -16.96 1.84
C ARG A 26 -5.75 -17.15 2.11
N MET A 27 -5.20 -16.40 3.07
CA MET A 27 -3.79 -16.44 3.42
C MET A 27 -3.61 -16.72 4.91
N ASN A 28 -2.61 -17.53 5.23
CA ASN A 28 -2.22 -17.79 6.63
C ASN A 28 -1.33 -16.67 7.18
N ILE A 29 -1.17 -16.63 8.50
CA ILE A 29 -0.41 -15.56 9.18
C ILE A 29 1.07 -15.53 8.79
N LYS A 30 1.71 -16.68 8.51
CA LYS A 30 3.13 -16.74 8.13
C LYS A 30 3.34 -16.09 6.76
N ALA A 31 2.48 -16.39 5.80
CA ALA A 31 2.50 -15.76 4.49
C ALA A 31 2.17 -14.25 4.59
N TRP A 32 1.23 -13.86 5.47
CA TRP A 32 0.96 -12.44 5.76
C TRP A 32 2.18 -11.70 6.33
N MET A 33 2.88 -12.28 7.30
CA MET A 33 4.09 -11.69 7.88
C MET A 33 5.22 -11.49 6.88
N ALA A 34 5.31 -12.32 5.84
CA ALA A 34 6.26 -12.12 4.74
C ALA A 34 5.74 -11.11 3.71
N PHE A 35 4.47 -11.20 3.35
CA PHE A 35 3.85 -10.35 2.34
C PHE A 35 3.86 -8.87 2.74
N VAL A 36 3.52 -8.55 3.98
CA VAL A 36 3.41 -7.17 4.47
C VAL A 36 4.69 -6.35 4.27
N PRO A 37 5.87 -6.74 4.80
CA PRO A 37 7.09 -5.96 4.61
C PRO A 37 7.51 -5.90 3.14
N LEU A 38 7.32 -6.97 2.38
CA LEU A 38 7.65 -6.98 0.95
C LEU A 38 6.79 -5.98 0.18
N TRP A 39 5.47 -6.03 0.34
CA TRP A 39 4.56 -5.12 -0.34
C TRP A 39 4.74 -3.68 0.12
N LEU A 40 4.97 -3.47 1.42
CA LEU A 40 5.24 -2.14 1.97
C LEU A 40 6.49 -1.53 1.34
N THR A 41 7.60 -2.27 1.29
CA THR A 41 8.88 -1.79 0.75
C THR A 41 8.85 -1.62 -0.77
N PHE A 42 8.39 -2.64 -1.50
CA PHE A 42 8.52 -2.66 -2.96
C PHE A 42 7.35 -2.03 -3.71
N SER A 43 6.20 -1.80 -3.05
CA SER A 43 5.02 -1.20 -3.69
C SER A 43 4.65 0.12 -3.01
N TYR A 44 4.27 0.08 -1.73
CA TYR A 44 3.76 1.27 -1.04
C TYR A 44 4.80 2.40 -0.97
N THR A 45 6.01 2.10 -0.50
CA THR A 45 7.09 3.10 -0.37
C THR A 45 7.48 3.70 -1.73
N VAL A 46 7.51 2.88 -2.79
CA VAL A 46 7.77 3.37 -4.16
C VAL A 46 6.68 4.36 -4.59
N GLY A 47 5.41 4.01 -4.41
CA GLY A 47 4.28 4.89 -4.73
C GLY A 47 4.29 6.18 -3.91
N ALA A 48 4.49 6.07 -2.60
CA ALA A 48 4.53 7.20 -1.67
C ALA A 48 5.68 8.15 -1.99
N PHE A 49 6.90 7.64 -2.25
CA PHE A 49 8.03 8.48 -2.62
C PHE A 49 7.80 9.17 -3.97
N SER A 50 7.23 8.45 -4.94
CA SER A 50 6.96 8.98 -6.28
C SER A 50 6.08 10.22 -6.26
N LEU A 51 5.08 10.29 -5.38
CA LEU A 51 4.12 11.40 -5.29
C LEU A 51 4.41 12.39 -4.16
N TRP A 52 4.77 11.92 -2.97
CA TRP A 52 4.88 12.74 -1.76
C TRP A 52 6.32 12.97 -1.31
N GLY A 53 7.26 12.17 -1.81
CA GLY A 53 8.68 12.24 -1.44
C GLY A 53 9.55 13.05 -2.40
N GLY A 54 8.96 13.72 -3.40
CA GLY A 54 9.71 14.42 -4.45
C GLY A 54 10.22 13.48 -5.56
N GLY A 55 9.57 12.34 -5.79
CA GLY A 55 9.89 11.45 -6.90
C GLY A 55 9.32 11.92 -8.24
N PHE A 56 9.32 11.02 -9.22
CA PHE A 56 9.03 11.39 -10.62
C PHE A 56 7.60 11.89 -10.86
N LEU A 57 6.59 11.32 -10.18
CA LEU A 57 5.19 11.76 -10.34
C LEU A 57 4.96 13.16 -9.76
N PHE A 58 5.65 13.49 -8.66
CA PHE A 58 5.68 14.85 -8.13
C PHE A 58 6.22 15.84 -9.16
N HIS A 59 7.34 15.51 -9.81
CA HIS A 59 7.94 16.36 -10.85
C HIS A 59 7.09 16.48 -12.12
N TRP A 60 6.23 15.50 -12.40
CA TRP A 60 5.25 15.57 -13.49
C TRP A 60 3.98 16.36 -13.14
N GLY A 61 3.88 16.89 -11.92
CA GLY A 61 2.73 17.69 -11.48
C GLY A 61 1.49 16.87 -11.12
N VAL A 62 1.64 15.55 -10.89
CA VAL A 62 0.53 14.70 -10.48
C VAL A 62 0.13 15.03 -9.04
N MET A 63 -1.16 15.26 -8.81
CA MET A 63 -1.70 15.61 -7.50
C MET A 63 -2.39 14.41 -6.86
N ASP A 64 -1.91 14.03 -5.67
CA ASP A 64 -2.59 13.09 -4.78
C ASP A 64 -2.59 13.67 -3.35
N TYR A 65 -3.72 14.25 -2.94
CA TYR A 65 -3.81 14.98 -1.67
C TYR A 65 -3.90 14.06 -0.45
N SER A 66 -4.79 13.06 -0.49
CA SER A 66 -5.12 12.20 0.66
C SER A 66 -4.87 10.71 0.44
N GLY A 67 -4.14 10.34 -0.62
CA GLY A 67 -3.80 8.95 -0.92
C GLY A 67 -4.77 8.25 -1.84
N GLY A 68 -5.46 8.98 -2.71
CA GLY A 68 -6.31 8.39 -3.75
C GLY A 68 -5.53 7.38 -4.61
N TYR A 69 -4.30 7.71 -4.98
CA TYR A 69 -3.41 6.79 -5.70
C TYR A 69 -2.62 5.92 -4.72
N VAL A 70 -1.87 6.55 -3.80
CA VAL A 70 -0.86 5.85 -2.96
C VAL A 70 -1.51 4.83 -2.01
N ILE A 71 -2.72 5.11 -1.53
CA ILE A 71 -3.43 4.27 -0.56
C ILE A 71 -4.52 3.47 -1.28
N HIS A 72 -5.55 4.13 -1.80
CA HIS A 72 -6.77 3.47 -2.25
C HIS A 72 -6.58 2.65 -3.53
N LEU A 73 -6.04 3.26 -4.59
CA LEU A 73 -5.82 2.56 -5.86
C LEU A 73 -4.77 1.47 -5.71
N SER A 74 -3.62 1.79 -5.11
CA SER A 74 -2.52 0.85 -4.90
C SER A 74 -2.95 -0.38 -4.09
N SER A 75 -3.60 -0.18 -2.93
CA SER A 75 -4.06 -1.31 -2.10
C SER A 75 -5.20 -2.10 -2.76
N GLY A 76 -6.10 -1.43 -3.49
CA GLY A 76 -7.19 -2.08 -4.21
C GLY A 76 -6.69 -2.97 -5.35
N VAL A 77 -5.78 -2.48 -6.19
CA VAL A 77 -5.19 -3.25 -7.29
C VAL A 77 -4.35 -4.41 -6.75
N ALA A 78 -3.56 -4.18 -5.70
CA ALA A 78 -2.78 -5.22 -5.04
C ALA A 78 -3.69 -6.30 -4.42
N GLY A 79 -4.77 -5.90 -3.75
CA GLY A 79 -5.75 -6.80 -3.17
C GLY A 79 -6.46 -7.64 -4.22
N PHE A 80 -6.93 -7.02 -5.31
CA PHE A 80 -7.51 -7.72 -6.45
C PHE A 80 -6.53 -8.74 -7.05
N THR A 81 -5.30 -8.31 -7.31
CA THR A 81 -4.25 -9.15 -7.90
C THR A 81 -3.92 -10.34 -6.98
N ALA A 82 -3.68 -10.09 -5.70
CA ALA A 82 -3.37 -11.14 -4.73
C ALA A 82 -4.55 -12.11 -4.54
N ALA A 83 -5.79 -11.60 -4.48
CA ALA A 83 -6.99 -12.42 -4.41
C ALA A 83 -7.20 -13.31 -5.64
N TYR A 84 -6.83 -12.82 -6.83
CA TYR A 84 -6.82 -13.60 -8.07
C TYR A 84 -5.82 -14.76 -8.00
N TRP A 85 -4.57 -14.49 -7.60
CA TRP A 85 -3.52 -15.52 -7.49
C TRP A 85 -3.78 -16.56 -6.41
N LEU A 86 -4.34 -16.16 -5.26
CA LEU A 86 -4.70 -17.07 -4.17
C LEU A 86 -5.93 -17.94 -4.46
N ARG A 87 -6.66 -17.63 -5.56
CA ARG A 87 -7.87 -18.34 -6.02
C ARG A 87 -9.07 -18.21 -5.05
N PRO A 88 -10.28 -18.64 -5.47
CA PRO A 88 -11.43 -18.74 -4.56
C PRO A 88 -11.13 -19.72 -3.42
N LYS A 89 -11.74 -19.48 -2.25
CA LYS A 89 -11.74 -20.44 -1.16
C LYS A 89 -12.66 -21.61 -1.47
#